data_AF-A0A2J7ZK52-F1
#
_entry.id   AF-A0A2J7ZK52-F1
#
_cell.length_a   1.000
_cell.length_b   1.000
_cell.length_c   1.000
_cell.angle_alpha   90.00
_cell.angle_beta   90.00
_cell.angle_gamma   90.00
#
_symmetry.space_group_name_H-M   'P 1'
#
loop_
_entity.id
_entity.type
_entity.pdbx_description
1 polymer ?
#
loop_
_entity_poly.entity_id
_entity_poly.type
_entity_poly.pdbx_seq_one_letter_code
_entity_poly.pdbx_strand_id
1 'polypeptide(L)'
;MLPPCHAASGAIVPHASAGASAPGPAAVAAPGGVKRFVRQQVPDDILHNDQLNEAVAVLPANYNFEIHKTVWRLRQAGARTVALQFPEGLQMYACVIADILEAFAGVTHTLVMGDVTYGACCIDDYSAVALGADFLVHYGHSCLVPVDVTGLPCLYVFVDIAVDVDHLVDT
;
A
#
# COMPACT_ATOMS: atom_id res chain seq x y z
N MET A 1 48.22 -31.01 35.56
CA MET A 1 47.42 -32.24 35.81
C MET A 1 47.18 -32.89 34.46
N LEU A 2 47.40 -34.20 34.39
CA LEU A 2 47.73 -35.01 33.21
C LEU A 2 46.73 -34.99 32.01
N PRO A 3 47.23 -35.29 30.79
CA PRO A 3 46.46 -35.88 29.67
C PRO A 3 46.53 -37.44 29.75
N PRO A 4 46.23 -38.25 28.70
CA PRO A 4 45.11 -38.37 27.74
C PRO A 4 44.51 -39.81 27.82
N CYS A 5 43.78 -40.30 26.79
CA CYS A 5 44.03 -41.61 26.12
C CYS A 5 42.75 -42.32 25.58
N HIS A 6 42.70 -42.46 24.24
CA HIS A 6 42.27 -43.60 23.40
C HIS A 6 41.06 -44.48 23.78
N ALA A 7 40.02 -44.65 22.96
CA ALA A 7 39.90 -45.18 21.59
C ALA A 7 39.36 -46.62 21.57
N ALA A 8 38.47 -46.82 20.59
CA ALA A 8 38.21 -48.05 19.85
C ALA A 8 37.24 -49.12 20.42
N SER A 9 36.28 -49.45 19.54
CA SER A 9 36.08 -50.80 18.98
C SER A 9 34.76 -51.48 19.31
N GLY A 10 34.07 -51.89 18.23
CA GLY A 10 33.73 -53.30 18.07
C GLY A 10 32.40 -53.79 18.65
N ALA A 11 31.35 -53.60 17.85
CA ALA A 11 30.45 -54.62 17.32
C ALA A 11 29.85 -55.77 18.20
N ILE A 12 28.64 -56.13 17.77
CA ILE A 12 27.94 -57.43 17.78
C ILE A 12 26.81 -57.61 18.83
N VAL A 13 25.61 -57.75 18.26
CA VAL A 13 24.27 -58.10 18.79
C VAL A 13 24.26 -59.50 19.42
N PRO A 14 23.29 -59.86 20.29
CA PRO A 14 22.11 -60.57 19.75
C PRO A 14 20.77 -60.39 20.51
N HIS A 15 19.67 -60.62 19.76
CA HIS A 15 18.36 -61.22 20.12
C HIS A 15 17.58 -60.75 21.38
N ALA A 16 16.25 -60.58 21.39
CA ALA A 16 15.18 -61.03 20.50
C ALA A 16 13.87 -60.27 20.80
N SER A 17 13.03 -60.15 19.76
CA SER A 17 11.55 -60.11 19.73
C SER A 17 10.74 -59.84 21.01
N ALA A 18 9.84 -58.86 20.96
CA ALA A 18 8.39 -59.08 20.83
C ALA A 18 7.64 -57.72 20.89
N GLY A 19 6.60 -57.57 20.07
CA GLY A 19 5.93 -56.31 19.81
C GLY A 19 5.07 -55.76 20.95
N ALA A 20 4.93 -54.44 20.95
CA ALA A 20 3.84 -53.73 21.60
C ALA A 20 3.51 -52.47 20.76
N SER A 21 2.22 -52.35 20.44
CA SER A 21 1.58 -51.36 19.58
C SER A 21 1.88 -49.90 19.91
N ALA A 22 2.19 -49.10 18.89
CA ALA A 22 2.27 -47.63 18.98
C ALA A 22 0.88 -47.00 19.17
N PRO A 23 0.70 -46.02 20.09
CA PRO A 23 -0.48 -45.19 20.12
C PRO A 23 -0.38 -44.08 19.05
N GLY A 24 -1.44 -43.89 18.27
CA GLY A 24 -1.50 -42.90 17.20
C GLY A 24 -1.39 -41.44 17.69
N PRO A 25 -0.97 -40.50 16.82
CA PRO A 25 -0.78 -39.11 17.22
C PRO A 25 -2.13 -38.41 17.44
N ALA A 26 -2.18 -37.64 18.54
CA ALA A 26 -3.29 -36.78 18.92
C ALA A 26 -3.64 -35.77 17.84
N ALA A 27 -4.94 -35.55 17.63
CA ALA A 27 -5.49 -34.57 16.69
C ALA A 27 -5.03 -33.15 17.05
N VAL A 28 -4.38 -32.48 16.10
CA VAL A 28 -3.96 -31.07 16.21
C VAL A 28 -5.19 -30.19 16.00
N ALA A 29 -5.52 -29.37 17.01
CA ALA A 29 -6.59 -28.40 16.94
C ALA A 29 -6.30 -27.36 15.84
N ALA A 30 -7.33 -27.05 15.03
CA ALA A 30 -7.25 -26.06 13.97
C ALA A 30 -6.91 -24.66 14.54
N PRO A 31 -6.02 -23.88 13.90
CA PRO A 31 -5.74 -22.53 14.34
C PRO A 31 -6.98 -21.67 14.10
N GLY A 32 -7.52 -21.09 15.17
CA GLY A 32 -8.60 -20.10 15.10
C GLY A 32 -8.20 -18.96 14.18
N GLY A 33 -9.07 -18.63 13.23
CA GLY A 33 -8.84 -17.59 12.24
C GLY A 33 -8.46 -16.27 12.89
N VAL A 34 -7.28 -15.75 12.53
CA VAL A 34 -6.87 -14.39 12.86
C VAL A 34 -7.94 -13.47 12.29
N LYS A 35 -8.72 -12.81 13.15
CA LYS A 35 -9.61 -11.73 12.73
C LYS A 35 -8.72 -10.63 12.15
N ARG A 36 -8.63 -10.57 10.82
CA ARG A 36 -7.96 -9.46 10.12
C ARG A 36 -8.67 -8.17 10.56
N PHE A 37 -8.01 -7.39 11.41
CA PHE A 37 -8.46 -6.04 11.74
C PHE A 37 -8.31 -5.19 10.47
N VAL A 38 -9.41 -4.98 9.74
CA VAL A 38 -9.45 -4.11 8.57
C VAL A 38 -9.47 -2.65 9.05
N ARG A 39 -8.31 -2.13 9.46
CA ARG A 39 -8.13 -0.73 9.88
C ARG A 39 -8.18 0.28 8.71
N GLN A 40 -8.49 -0.18 7.51
CA GLN A 40 -8.21 0.51 6.25
C GLN A 40 -9.37 0.52 5.24
N GLN A 41 -10.60 0.45 5.73
CA GLN A 41 -11.75 0.80 4.90
C GLN A 41 -12.05 2.29 5.02
N VAL A 42 -12.39 2.89 3.88
CA VAL A 42 -12.86 4.26 3.81
C VAL A 42 -14.22 4.32 4.54
N PRO A 43 -14.39 5.20 5.53
CA PRO A 43 -15.63 5.36 6.26
C PRO A 43 -16.82 5.75 5.36
N ASP A 44 -18.01 5.28 5.74
CA ASP A 44 -19.25 5.51 4.99
C ASP A 44 -19.61 7.01 4.86
N ASP A 45 -19.18 7.85 5.80
CA ASP A 45 -19.39 9.31 5.76
C ASP A 45 -18.62 9.99 4.62
N ILE A 46 -17.50 9.42 4.18
CA ILE A 46 -16.74 9.92 3.03
C ILE A 46 -17.33 9.35 1.74
N LEU A 47 -17.72 8.07 1.74
CA LEU A 47 -18.27 7.39 0.56
C LEU A 47 -19.63 7.96 0.13
N HIS A 48 -20.51 8.27 1.09
CA HIS A 48 -21.87 8.76 0.83
C HIS A 48 -21.98 10.29 0.93
N ASN A 49 -20.87 11.02 0.81
CA ASN A 49 -20.91 12.47 0.78
C ASN A 49 -21.30 12.96 -0.62
N ASP A 50 -22.53 13.47 -0.76
CA ASP A 50 -23.08 13.95 -2.03
C ASP A 50 -22.21 15.05 -2.68
N GLN A 51 -21.70 16.00 -1.89
CA GLN A 51 -20.89 17.11 -2.41
C GLN A 51 -19.52 16.63 -2.91
N LEU A 52 -18.90 15.68 -2.20
CA LEU A 52 -17.64 15.08 -2.64
C LEU A 52 -17.86 14.27 -3.91
N ASN A 53 -18.93 13.49 -3.98
CA ASN A 53 -19.26 12.68 -5.14
C ASN A 53 -19.53 13.54 -6.39
N GLU A 54 -20.23 14.66 -6.23
CA GLU A 54 -20.45 15.63 -7.30
C GLU A 54 -19.14 16.27 -7.77
N ALA A 55 -18.26 16.67 -6.84
CA ALA A 55 -16.96 17.24 -7.20
C ALA A 55 -16.06 16.23 -7.92
N VAL A 56 -16.07 14.96 -7.50
CA VAL A 56 -15.34 13.87 -8.16
C VAL A 56 -15.89 13.58 -9.56
N ALA A 57 -17.21 13.75 -9.78
CA ALA A 57 -17.83 13.53 -11.09
C ALA A 57 -17.38 14.53 -12.17
N VAL A 58 -16.68 15.61 -11.81
CA VAL A 58 -16.02 16.52 -12.77
C VAL A 58 -14.82 15.86 -13.45
N LEU A 59 -14.18 14.90 -12.78
CA LEU A 59 -13.08 14.13 -13.35
C LEU A 59 -13.60 13.15 -14.41
N PRO A 60 -12.80 12.82 -15.43
CA PRO A 60 -13.22 11.92 -16.49
C PRO A 60 -13.57 10.54 -15.96
N ALA A 61 -14.77 10.04 -16.30
CA ALA A 61 -15.32 8.81 -15.75
C ALA A 61 -14.51 7.54 -16.06
N ASN A 62 -13.65 7.59 -17.09
CA ASN A 62 -12.78 6.47 -17.45
C ASN A 62 -11.48 6.41 -16.63
N TYR A 63 -11.23 7.38 -15.73
CA TYR A 63 -10.08 7.38 -14.82
C TYR A 63 -10.53 7.25 -13.36
N ASN A 64 -9.96 6.31 -12.63
CA ASN A 64 -10.20 6.16 -11.20
C ASN A 64 -9.02 6.70 -10.38
N PHE A 65 -9.19 7.89 -9.79
CA PHE A 65 -8.18 8.54 -8.94
C PHE A 65 -8.27 8.18 -7.45
N GLU A 66 -9.14 7.25 -7.06
CA GLU A 66 -9.38 6.85 -5.65
C GLU A 66 -9.50 8.03 -4.66
N ILE A 67 -10.15 9.13 -5.06
CA ILE A 67 -10.17 10.39 -4.30
C ILE A 67 -10.68 10.21 -2.86
N HIS A 68 -11.73 9.41 -2.65
CA HIS A 68 -12.27 9.12 -1.32
C HIS A 68 -11.22 8.51 -0.38
N LYS A 69 -10.37 7.62 -0.90
CA LYS A 69 -9.27 7.00 -0.15
C LYS A 69 -8.20 8.03 0.18
N THR A 70 -7.87 8.92 -0.75
CA THR A 70 -6.91 10.01 -0.52
C THR A 70 -7.42 10.95 0.57
N VAL A 71 -8.68 11.40 0.50
CA VAL A 71 -9.32 12.24 1.53
C VAL A 71 -9.23 11.59 2.90
N TRP A 72 -9.60 10.31 3.01
CA TRP A 72 -9.54 9.59 4.27
C TRP A 72 -8.10 9.49 4.81
N ARG A 73 -7.13 9.16 3.95
CA ARG A 73 -5.71 9.06 4.35
C ARG A 73 -5.15 10.37 4.85
N LEU A 74 -5.45 11.48 4.17
CA LEU A 74 -5.02 12.81 4.58
C LEU A 74 -5.62 13.20 5.93
N ARG A 75 -6.92 12.91 6.15
CA ARG A 75 -7.57 13.12 7.45
C ARG A 75 -6.94 12.29 8.57
N GLN A 76 -6.59 11.04 8.29
CA GLN A 76 -5.91 10.19 9.28
C GLN A 76 -4.52 10.68 9.64
N ALA A 77 -3.77 11.16 8.64
CA ALA A 77 -2.43 11.70 8.84
C ALA A 77 -2.46 13.09 9.51
N GLY A 78 -3.59 13.80 9.42
CA GLY A 78 -3.70 15.18 9.92
C GLY A 78 -2.82 16.16 9.13
N ALA A 79 -2.56 15.85 7.85
CA ALA A 79 -1.67 16.63 7.00
C ALA A 79 -2.28 18.00 6.65
N ARG A 80 -1.48 19.07 6.76
CA ARG A 80 -1.91 20.45 6.46
C ARG A 80 -1.43 20.90 5.09
N THR A 81 -0.20 20.55 4.76
CA THR A 81 0.42 20.84 3.46
C THR A 81 0.65 19.54 2.72
N VAL A 82 0.04 19.36 1.55
CA VAL A 82 0.10 18.11 0.79
C VAL A 82 0.75 18.34 -0.57
N ALA A 83 1.81 17.60 -0.85
CA ALA A 83 2.42 17.56 -2.18
C ALA A 83 1.68 16.55 -3.07
N LEU A 84 1.32 16.96 -4.27
CA LEU A 84 0.67 16.13 -5.29
C LEU A 84 1.63 15.93 -6.46
N GLN A 85 1.98 14.68 -6.72
CA GLN A 85 2.88 14.29 -7.79
C GLN A 85 2.13 13.48 -8.84
N PHE A 86 2.20 13.93 -10.10
CA PHE A 86 1.49 13.34 -11.23
C PHE A 86 2.45 13.01 -12.38
N PRO A 87 2.19 11.93 -13.14
CA PRO A 87 2.76 11.77 -14.47
C PRO A 87 2.20 12.82 -15.41
N GLU A 88 2.95 13.15 -16.46
CA GLU A 88 2.64 14.24 -17.40
C GLU A 88 1.21 14.15 -17.95
N GLY A 89 0.76 12.96 -18.36
CA GLY A 89 -0.60 12.75 -18.87
C GLY A 89 -1.74 12.93 -17.86
N LEU A 90 -1.46 12.97 -16.56
CA LEU A 90 -2.48 13.19 -15.50
C LEU A 90 -2.36 14.58 -14.85
N GLN A 91 -1.30 15.34 -15.14
CA GLN A 91 -1.06 16.63 -14.51
C GLN A 91 -2.14 17.68 -14.85
N MET A 92 -2.84 17.51 -15.97
CA MET A 92 -4.00 18.34 -16.33
C MET A 92 -5.15 18.30 -15.30
N TYR A 93 -5.23 17.24 -14.47
CA TYR A 93 -6.24 17.11 -13.41
C TYR A 93 -5.77 17.64 -12.05
N ALA A 94 -4.52 18.09 -11.94
CA ALA A 94 -3.90 18.43 -10.67
C ALA A 94 -4.65 19.52 -9.91
N CYS A 95 -5.03 20.62 -10.58
CA CYS A 95 -5.73 21.73 -9.93
C CYS A 95 -7.12 21.32 -9.43
N VAL A 96 -7.85 20.52 -10.21
CA VAL A 96 -9.18 20.04 -9.81
C VAL A 96 -9.07 19.14 -8.58
N ILE A 97 -8.09 18.24 -8.59
CA ILE A 97 -7.84 17.34 -7.45
C ILE A 97 -7.39 18.16 -6.22
N ALA A 98 -6.51 19.14 -6.39
CA ALA A 98 -6.10 20.06 -5.33
C ALA A 98 -7.30 20.73 -4.66
N ASP A 99 -8.18 21.36 -5.45
CA ASP A 99 -9.39 22.03 -4.95
C ASP A 99 -10.29 21.07 -4.15
N ILE A 100 -10.48 19.83 -4.64
CA ILE A 100 -11.26 18.81 -3.94
C ILE A 100 -10.61 18.45 -2.59
N LEU A 101 -9.30 18.25 -2.56
CA LEU A 101 -8.60 17.87 -1.33
C LEU A 101 -8.61 19.00 -0.29
N GLU A 102 -8.44 20.25 -0.71
CA GLU A 102 -8.54 21.41 0.18
C GLU A 102 -9.96 21.57 0.74
N ALA A 103 -10.99 21.37 -0.09
CA ALA A 103 -12.38 21.48 0.33
C ALA A 103 -12.82 20.36 1.31
N PHE A 104 -12.40 19.11 1.07
CA PHE A 104 -12.97 17.96 1.78
C PHE A 104 -12.00 17.26 2.73
N ALA A 105 -10.69 17.35 2.55
CA ALA A 105 -9.71 16.62 3.38
C ALA A 105 -9.17 17.41 4.58
N GLY A 106 -9.55 18.69 4.73
CA GLY A 106 -9.03 19.56 5.80
C GLY A 106 -7.58 20.00 5.57
N VAL A 107 -7.11 19.89 4.33
CA VAL A 107 -5.81 20.36 3.87
C VAL A 107 -5.85 21.88 3.75
N THR A 108 -4.82 22.56 4.23
CA THR A 108 -4.72 24.02 4.17
C THR A 108 -4.10 24.48 2.86
N HIS A 109 -3.09 23.76 2.38
CA HIS A 109 -2.39 24.07 1.13
C HIS A 109 -2.02 22.79 0.39
N THR A 110 -2.23 22.79 -0.91
CA THR A 110 -1.73 21.75 -1.83
C THR A 110 -0.60 22.30 -2.69
N LEU A 111 0.43 21.48 -2.90
CA LEU A 111 1.60 21.80 -3.71
C LEU A 111 1.61 20.85 -4.91
N VAL A 112 1.37 21.37 -6.11
CA VAL A 112 1.47 20.56 -7.34
C VAL A 112 2.94 20.48 -7.74
N MET A 113 3.51 19.28 -7.70
CA MET A 113 4.90 19.03 -8.08
C MET A 113 5.04 19.19 -9.60
N GLY A 114 5.98 20.02 -10.03
CA GLY A 114 6.25 20.30 -11.44
C GLY A 114 7.24 19.34 -12.11
N ASP A 115 7.90 18.48 -11.32
CA ASP A 115 8.90 17.55 -11.84
C ASP A 115 8.27 16.41 -12.64
N VAL A 116 8.94 16.03 -13.72
CA VAL A 116 8.47 14.98 -14.62
C VAL A 116 8.63 13.62 -13.94
N THR A 117 7.50 12.94 -13.70
CA THR A 117 7.53 11.55 -13.23
C THR A 117 7.36 10.57 -14.37
N TYR A 118 8.44 9.83 -14.64
CA TYR A 118 8.45 8.76 -15.64
C TYR A 118 8.02 7.40 -15.06
N GLY A 119 7.94 7.26 -13.73
CA GLY A 119 7.72 5.99 -13.06
C GLY A 119 7.58 6.15 -11.54
N ALA A 120 7.23 5.06 -10.86
CA ALA A 120 7.19 5.02 -9.39
C ALA A 120 8.58 5.12 -8.74
N CYS A 121 9.67 4.99 -9.51
CA CYS A 121 11.02 5.27 -9.05
C CYS A 121 11.32 6.77 -8.93
N CYS A 122 10.47 7.63 -9.50
CA CYS A 122 10.61 9.08 -9.50
C CYS A 122 9.85 9.74 -8.33
N ILE A 123 9.78 9.06 -7.18
CA ILE A 123 9.19 9.66 -5.98
C ILE A 123 10.06 10.86 -5.57
N ASP A 124 9.45 12.02 -5.44
CA ASP A 124 10.17 13.27 -5.12
C ASP A 124 9.87 13.72 -3.69
N ASP A 125 10.22 12.85 -2.75
CA ASP A 125 10.02 13.07 -1.32
C ASP A 125 10.98 14.12 -0.77
N TYR A 126 12.23 14.16 -1.24
CA TYR A 126 13.20 15.17 -0.84
C TYR A 126 12.74 16.60 -1.14
N SER A 127 12.24 16.86 -2.36
CA SER A 127 11.76 18.20 -2.71
C SER A 127 10.45 18.51 -1.99
N ALA A 128 9.56 17.52 -1.80
CA ALA A 128 8.35 17.71 -1.02
C ALA A 128 8.66 18.12 0.44
N VAL A 129 9.64 17.47 1.09
CA VAL A 129 10.13 17.88 2.41
C VAL A 129 10.72 19.30 2.37
N ALA A 130 11.54 19.61 1.36
CA ALA A 130 12.17 20.91 1.24
C ALA A 130 11.16 22.07 1.03
N LEU A 131 10.03 21.78 0.38
CA LEU A 131 8.91 22.71 0.20
C LEU A 131 7.98 22.79 1.41
N GLY A 132 8.22 21.99 2.46
CA GLY A 132 7.42 22.00 3.69
C GLY A 132 6.10 21.24 3.59
N ALA A 133 6.02 20.22 2.73
CA ALA A 133 4.90 19.30 2.71
C ALA A 133 4.98 18.30 3.88
N ASP A 134 3.81 17.99 4.45
CA ASP A 134 3.67 17.00 5.52
C ASP A 134 3.30 15.62 4.97
N PHE A 135 2.77 15.58 3.74
CA PHE A 135 2.27 14.38 3.09
C PHE A 135 2.46 14.44 1.57
N LEU A 136 2.84 13.32 0.95
CA LEU A 136 2.99 13.20 -0.50
C LEU A 136 1.94 12.23 -1.06
N VAL A 137 1.23 12.64 -2.10
CA VAL A 137 0.35 11.77 -2.88
C VAL A 137 0.97 11.58 -4.26
N HIS A 138 1.37 10.36 -4.57
CA HIS A 138 1.92 9.98 -5.87
C HIS A 138 0.87 9.24 -6.68
N TYR A 139 0.43 9.85 -7.79
CA TYR A 139 -0.53 9.25 -8.70
C TYR A 139 0.17 8.45 -9.81
N GLY A 140 -0.43 7.33 -10.21
CA GLY A 140 -0.03 6.55 -11.39
C GLY A 140 0.59 5.21 -11.04
N HIS A 141 1.91 5.11 -11.13
CA HIS A 141 2.63 3.85 -11.18
C HIS A 141 2.60 3.06 -9.85
N SER A 142 2.64 1.72 -9.96
CA SER A 142 2.79 0.82 -8.82
C SER A 142 4.11 1.06 -8.07
N CYS A 143 4.07 1.15 -6.74
CA CYS A 143 5.21 1.52 -5.90
C CYS A 143 6.44 0.63 -6.17
N LEU A 144 7.54 1.22 -6.64
CA LEU A 144 8.84 0.54 -6.68
C LEU A 144 9.61 0.73 -5.36
N VAL A 145 9.36 1.87 -4.70
CA VAL A 145 10.04 2.27 -3.46
C VAL A 145 9.12 1.98 -2.27
N PRO A 146 9.61 1.25 -1.25
CA PRO A 146 8.84 1.04 -0.02
C PRO A 146 8.46 2.36 0.66
N VAL A 147 7.23 2.47 1.18
CA VAL A 147 6.72 3.69 1.85
C VAL A 147 7.42 4.01 3.17
N ASP A 148 8.15 3.04 3.73
CA ASP A 148 8.90 3.18 4.98
C ASP A 148 10.29 3.81 4.80
N VAL A 149 10.76 3.96 3.57
CA VAL A 149 12.06 4.59 3.28
C VAL A 149 11.95 6.03 2.75
N THR A 150 10.73 6.55 2.58
CA THR A 150 10.51 7.94 2.12
C THR A 150 10.66 8.95 3.26
N GLY A 151 11.17 10.14 2.95
CA GLY A 151 11.43 11.22 3.92
C GLY A 151 10.17 11.81 4.57
N LEU A 152 9.00 11.56 3.99
CA LEU A 152 7.69 11.91 4.55
C LEU A 152 6.65 10.80 4.26
N PRO A 153 5.51 10.78 4.97
CA PRO A 153 4.41 9.87 4.68
C PRO A 153 3.93 10.03 3.23
N CYS A 154 3.85 8.91 2.51
CA CYS A 154 3.42 8.87 1.12
C CYS A 154 2.18 7.98 0.93
N LEU A 155 1.25 8.41 0.09
CA LEU A 155 0.19 7.58 -0.48
C LEU A 155 0.42 7.41 -1.98
N TYR A 156 0.58 6.15 -2.39
CA TYR A 156 0.52 5.79 -3.79
C TYR A 156 -0.92 5.52 -4.20
N VAL A 157 -1.36 6.17 -5.27
CA VAL A 157 -2.66 6.01 -5.88
C VAL A 157 -2.47 5.39 -7.25
N PHE A 158 -2.95 4.16 -7.41
CA PHE A 158 -2.96 3.51 -8.71
C PHE A 158 -4.15 4.02 -9.51
N VAL A 159 -3.87 4.73 -10.61
CA VAL A 159 -4.92 5.28 -11.46
C VAL A 159 -5.31 4.23 -12.49
N ASP A 160 -6.50 3.67 -12.34
CA ASP A 160 -7.07 2.73 -13.29
C ASP A 160 -7.70 3.48 -14.46
N ILE A 161 -7.39 3.05 -15.69
CA ILE A 161 -7.90 3.66 -16.92
C ILE A 161 -8.73 2.61 -17.64
N ALA A 162 -10.04 2.81 -17.64
CA ALA A 162 -10.95 1.96 -18.38
C ALA A 162 -10.78 2.19 -19.88
N VAL A 163 -10.52 1.09 -20.61
CA VAL A 163 -10.45 1.06 -22.07
C VAL A 163 -11.55 0.13 -22.56
N ASP A 164 -12.25 0.54 -23.61
CA ASP A 164 -13.23 -0.31 -24.28
C ASP A 164 -12.52 -1.44 -25.02
N VAL A 165 -12.45 -2.60 -24.37
CA VAL A 165 -11.80 -3.80 -24.90
C VAL A 165 -12.62 -4.42 -26.03
N ASP A 166 -13.96 -4.35 -25.94
CA ASP A 166 -14.84 -4.96 -26.93
C ASP A 166 -14.69 -4.25 -28.28
N HIS A 167 -14.69 -2.91 -28.27
CA HIS A 167 -14.41 -2.12 -29.46
C HIS A 167 -13.04 -2.44 -30.08
N LEU A 168 -12.01 -2.63 -29.25
CA LEU A 168 -10.66 -2.96 -29.72
C LEU A 168 -10.60 -4.34 -30.39
N VAL A 169 -11.32 -5.32 -29.87
CA VAL A 169 -11.37 -6.70 -30.44
C VAL A 169 -12.14 -6.72 -31.76
N ASP A 170 -13.16 -5.87 -31.91
CA ASP A 170 -14.00 -5.80 -33.10
C ASP A 170 -13.38 -5.00 -34.28
N THR A 171 -12.21 -4.38 -34.10
CA THR A 171 -11.51 -3.57 -35.12
C THR A 171 -10.40 -4.35 -35.85
#